data_AF-A0A2E4KQE2-F1
#
_entry.id   AF-A0A2E4KQE2-F1
#
_cell.length_a   1.000
_cell.length_b   1.000
_cell.length_c   1.000
_cell.angle_alpha   90.00
_cell.angle_beta   90.00
_cell.angle_gamma   90.00
#
_symmetry.space_group_name_H-M   'P 1'
#
loop_
_entity.id
_entity.type
_entity.pdbx_description
1 polymer ?
#
loop_
_entity_poly.entity_id
_entity_poly.type
_entity_poly.pdbx_seq_one_letter_code
_entity_poly.pdbx_strand_id
1 'polypeptide(L)'
;MRRNTSGDRYFINRPEALKLAHSVPIEGTLDLHPFEPRDICTVVNEYVREAYKAGFEEIRLIHGRGTGTQRGAVQATLEQHPLVDTFRDAPESHLGATIATLRES
;
A
#
# COMPACT_ATOMS: atom_id res chain seq x y z
N MET A 1 5.07 -10.01 -50.83
CA MET A 1 4.17 -11.19 -50.81
C MET A 1 5.04 -12.44 -50.90
N ARG A 2 5.17 -13.23 -49.84
CA ARG A 2 5.92 -14.50 -49.88
C ARG A 2 5.13 -15.61 -49.19
N ARG A 3 4.96 -16.73 -49.90
CA ARG A 3 4.31 -17.98 -49.47
C ARG A 3 5.36 -18.88 -48.79
N ASN A 4 4.95 -19.74 -47.86
CA ASN A 4 5.69 -20.92 -47.44
C ASN A 4 5.05 -22.21 -48.01
N THR A 5 5.76 -23.33 -47.89
CA THR A 5 5.69 -24.54 -48.73
C THR A 5 4.73 -25.66 -48.30
N SER A 6 3.81 -25.44 -47.36
CA SER A 6 2.90 -26.52 -46.88
C SER A 6 1.40 -26.23 -46.92
N GLY A 7 0.94 -25.16 -47.57
CA GLY A 7 -0.49 -25.01 -47.94
C GLY A 7 -1.52 -24.75 -46.84
N ASP A 8 -1.16 -24.83 -45.55
CA ASP A 8 -2.13 -24.64 -44.47
C ASP A 8 -2.31 -23.17 -44.06
N ARG A 9 -3.55 -22.69 -44.19
CA ARG A 9 -4.00 -21.38 -43.69
C ARG A 9 -4.36 -21.50 -42.21
N TYR A 10 -3.41 -21.19 -41.34
CA TYR A 10 -3.69 -21.05 -39.91
C TYR A 10 -4.19 -19.64 -39.59
N PHE A 11 -5.51 -19.51 -39.39
CA PHE A 11 -6.11 -18.41 -38.64
C PHE A 11 -5.85 -18.64 -37.15
N ILE A 12 -4.66 -18.30 -36.63
CA ILE A 12 -4.46 -18.29 -35.17
C ILE A 12 -3.45 -17.22 -34.78
N ASN A 13 -3.94 -16.11 -34.24
CA ASN A 13 -3.92 -15.90 -32.79
C ASN A 13 -4.56 -14.55 -32.46
N ARG A 14 -5.78 -14.64 -31.91
CA ARG A 14 -6.35 -13.65 -31.00
C ARG A 14 -5.31 -13.42 -29.88
N PRO A 15 -4.92 -12.19 -29.51
CA PRO A 15 -4.10 -11.98 -28.34
C PRO A 15 -4.99 -12.20 -27.10
N GLU A 16 -5.25 -13.46 -26.77
CA GLU A 16 -5.73 -13.84 -25.45
C GLU A 16 -4.59 -13.69 -24.46
N ALA A 17 -4.62 -12.58 -23.73
CA ALA A 17 -4.50 -12.50 -22.28
C ALA A 17 -3.90 -11.13 -21.95
N LEU A 18 -4.79 -10.13 -21.83
CA LEU A 18 -4.60 -9.09 -20.83
C LEU A 18 -4.33 -9.83 -19.51
N LYS A 19 -3.04 -9.92 -19.15
CA LYS A 19 -2.58 -10.44 -17.87
C LYS A 19 -3.40 -9.73 -16.81
N LEU A 20 -4.34 -10.43 -16.18
CA LEU A 20 -5.22 -9.88 -15.15
C LEU A 20 -4.35 -9.09 -14.18
N ALA A 21 -4.67 -7.81 -13.98
CA ALA A 21 -4.11 -7.05 -12.88
C ALA A 21 -4.39 -7.84 -11.59
N HIS A 22 -3.34 -8.37 -10.97
CA HIS A 22 -3.45 -9.05 -9.70
C HIS A 22 -3.60 -7.97 -8.63
N SER A 23 -4.82 -7.81 -8.12
CA SER A 23 -5.09 -6.93 -6.98
C SER A 23 -4.66 -7.65 -5.70
N VAL A 24 -3.72 -7.05 -4.98
CA VAL A 24 -3.35 -7.48 -3.63
C VAL A 24 -4.30 -6.77 -2.66
N PRO A 25 -5.03 -7.49 -1.79
CA PRO A 25 -5.90 -6.86 -0.81
C PRO A 25 -5.09 -6.02 0.18
N ILE A 26 -5.67 -4.91 0.63
CA ILE A 26 -5.13 -4.12 1.74
C ILE A 26 -5.43 -4.83 3.05
N GLU A 27 -4.44 -4.85 3.94
CA GLU A 27 -4.58 -5.38 5.30
C GLU A 27 -4.73 -4.22 6.30
N GLY A 28 -5.04 -4.52 7.56
CA GLY A 28 -5.09 -3.49 8.62
C GLY A 28 -3.71 -3.04 9.12
N THR A 29 -2.62 -3.65 8.64
CA THR A 29 -1.25 -3.34 9.07
C THR A 29 -0.31 -3.17 7.89
N LEU A 30 0.55 -2.14 7.95
CA LEU A 30 1.63 -1.92 7.00
C LEU A 30 2.98 -1.92 7.70
N ASP A 31 3.93 -2.70 7.18
CA ASP A 31 5.33 -2.66 7.57
C ASP A 31 6.09 -1.63 6.74
N LEU A 32 6.62 -0.60 7.40
CA LEU A 32 7.37 0.48 6.77
C LEU A 32 8.89 0.23 6.74
N HIS A 33 9.41 -0.83 7.37
CA HIS A 33 10.84 -1.17 7.32
C HIS A 33 11.41 -1.30 5.89
N PRO A 34 10.67 -1.82 4.89
CA PRO A 34 11.19 -1.94 3.53
C PRO A 34 11.29 -0.62 2.75
N PHE A 35 10.73 0.47 3.28
CA PHE A 35 10.64 1.75 2.57
C PHE A 35 11.75 2.71 2.97
N GLU A 36 12.24 3.46 1.98
CA GLU A 36 13.21 4.52 2.21
C GLU A 36 12.57 5.67 3.00
N PRO A 37 13.32 6.34 3.92
CA PRO A 37 12.77 7.42 4.74
C PRO A 37 12.09 8.54 3.96
N ARG A 38 12.57 8.85 2.75
CA ARG A 38 12.01 9.89 1.87
C ARG A 38 10.63 9.53 1.31
N ASP A 39 10.30 8.25 1.24
CA ASP A 39 9.08 7.75 0.61
C ASP A 39 7.95 7.53 1.63
N ILE A 40 8.28 7.53 2.93
CA ILE A 40 7.33 7.27 4.04
C ILE A 40 6.09 8.16 3.96
N CYS A 41 6.24 9.46 3.72
CA CYS A 41 5.11 10.38 3.62
C CYS A 41 4.13 9.96 2.51
N THR A 42 4.65 9.68 1.31
CA THR A 42 3.83 9.25 0.16
C THR A 42 3.16 7.92 0.43
N VAL A 43 3.92 6.94 0.95
CA VAL A 43 3.42 5.59 1.26
C VAL A 43 2.30 5.63 2.30
N VAL A 44 2.49 6.37 3.39
CA VAL A 44 1.49 6.50 4.45
C VAL A 44 0.22 7.20 3.93
N ASN A 45 0.37 8.27 3.13
CA ASN A 45 -0.78 8.94 2.51
C ASN A 45 -1.62 7.98 1.66
N GLU A 46 -1.00 7.25 0.74
CA GLU A 46 -1.74 6.32 -0.13
C GLU A 46 -2.35 5.17 0.68
N TYR A 47 -1.60 4.62 1.64
CA TYR A 47 -2.08 3.52 2.45
C TYR A 47 -3.32 3.92 3.28
N VAL A 48 -3.33 5.12 3.89
CA VAL A 48 -4.51 5.61 4.62
C VAL A 48 -5.73 5.72 3.71
N ARG A 49 -5.56 6.20 2.46
CA ARG A 49 -6.67 6.28 1.51
C ARG A 49 -7.20 4.91 1.11
N GLU A 50 -6.31 3.96 0.81
CA GLU A 50 -6.72 2.62 0.42
C GLU A 50 -7.34 1.85 1.60
N ALA A 51 -6.81 2.02 2.82
CA ALA A 51 -7.40 1.44 4.02
C ALA A 51 -8.79 2.03 4.33
N TYR A 52 -8.97 3.34 4.18
CA TYR A 52 -10.27 3.99 4.31
C TYR A 52 -11.28 3.46 3.29
N LYS A 53 -10.88 3.36 2.00
CA LYS A 53 -11.74 2.76 0.95
C LYS A 53 -12.08 1.30 1.21
N ALA A 54 -11.18 0.56 1.88
CA ALA A 54 -11.41 -0.81 2.29
C ALA A 54 -12.29 -0.94 3.56
N GLY A 55 -12.67 0.19 4.19
CA GLY A 55 -13.56 0.22 5.35
C GLY A 55 -12.88 -0.09 6.68
N PHE A 56 -11.56 0.08 6.79
CA PHE A 56 -10.89 -0.07 8.08
C PHE A 56 -11.21 1.12 9.01
N GLU A 57 -11.55 0.83 10.27
CA GLU A 57 -11.71 1.84 11.33
C GLU A 57 -10.39 2.15 12.04
N GLU A 58 -9.49 1.18 12.10
CA GLU A 58 -8.17 1.29 12.74
C GLU A 58 -7.11 0.62 11.86
N ILE A 59 -5.95 1.28 11.71
CA ILE A 59 -4.78 0.73 11.03
C ILE A 59 -3.53 0.82 11.91
N ARG A 60 -2.57 -0.06 11.63
CA ARG A 60 -1.25 -0.10 12.28
C ARG A 60 -0.13 0.14 11.29
N LEU A 61 0.75 1.09 11.60
CA LEU A 61 1.93 1.43 10.80
C LEU A 61 3.19 1.08 11.60
N ILE A 62 3.92 0.05 11.18
CA ILE A 62 5.13 -0.42 11.85
C ILE A 62 6.34 0.31 11.25
N HIS A 63 7.09 1.07 12.05
CA HIS A 63 8.16 1.97 11.56
C HIS A 63 9.52 1.74 12.22
N GLY A 64 9.68 0.68 13.00
CA GLY A 64 10.94 0.39 13.70
C GLY A 64 11.11 1.20 14.99
N ARG A 65 12.10 0.79 15.80
CA ARG A 65 12.54 1.45 17.05
C ARG A 65 13.79 2.31 16.89
N GLY A 66 14.14 2.69 15.65
CA GLY A 66 15.41 3.39 15.35
C GLY A 66 15.53 4.79 15.99
N THR A 67 16.17 5.72 15.30
CA THR A 67 16.36 7.11 15.79
C THR A 67 15.07 7.92 15.94
N GLY A 68 13.91 7.35 15.63
CA GLY A 68 12.62 8.04 15.64
C GLY A 68 12.29 8.81 14.37
N THR A 69 13.18 8.80 13.36
CA THR A 69 12.97 9.54 12.10
C THR A 69 11.73 9.06 11.35
N GLN A 70 11.57 7.74 11.13
CA GLN A 70 10.36 7.22 10.46
C GLN A 70 9.10 7.44 11.30
N ARG A 71 9.16 7.24 12.62
CA ARG A 71 8.05 7.56 13.55
C ARG A 71 7.58 9.01 13.38
N GLY A 72 8.52 9.96 13.38
CA GLY A 72 8.21 11.38 13.22
C GLY A 72 7.56 11.68 11.86
N ALA A 73 8.07 11.09 10.77
CA ALA A 73 7.49 11.23 9.45
C ALA A 73 6.06 10.64 9.36
N VAL A 74 5.83 9.47 9.96
CA VAL A 74 4.51 8.84 10.05
C VAL A 74 3.54 9.75 10.79
N GLN A 75 3.89 10.19 12.00
CA GLN A 75 3.00 11.01 12.84
C GLN A 75 2.70 12.37 12.21
N ALA A 76 3.71 13.04 11.64
CA ALA A 76 3.51 14.30 10.92
C ALA A 76 2.60 14.13 9.69
N THR A 77 2.69 12.99 9.01
CA THR A 77 1.81 12.69 7.88
C THR A 77 0.37 12.45 8.34
N LEU A 78 0.17 11.66 9.40
CA LEU A 78 -1.15 11.35 9.96
C LEU A 78 -1.85 12.61 10.50
N GLU A 79 -1.11 13.49 11.18
CA GLU A 79 -1.65 14.73 11.75
C GLU A 79 -2.25 15.66 10.69
N GLN A 80 -1.77 15.61 9.45
CA GLN A 80 -2.26 16.43 8.34
C GLN A 80 -3.26 15.68 7.43
N HIS A 81 -3.49 14.38 7.66
CA HIS A 81 -4.28 13.56 6.73
C HIS A 81 -5.78 13.69 7.00
N PRO A 82 -6.61 14.12 6.02
CA PRO A 82 -8.02 14.46 6.24
C PRO A 82 -8.91 13.26 6.63
N LEU A 83 -8.48 12.04 6.32
CA LEU A 83 -9.21 10.80 6.66
C LEU A 83 -8.84 10.21 8.03
N VAL A 84 -7.84 10.75 8.70
CA VAL A 84 -7.46 10.32 10.05
C VAL A 84 -8.32 11.07 11.07
N ASP A 85 -8.76 10.36 12.09
CA ASP A 85 -9.49 10.92 13.23
C ASP A 85 -8.51 11.16 14.40
N THR A 86 -7.86 10.10 14.88
CA THR A 86 -6.82 10.19 15.92
C THR A 86 -5.67 9.24 15.63
N PHE A 87 -4.53 9.44 16.29
CA PHE A 87 -3.46 8.46 16.30
C PHE A 87 -2.73 8.43 17.64
N ARG A 88 -2.10 7.29 17.93
CA ARG A 88 -1.31 7.07 19.15
C ARG A 88 -0.12 6.18 18.86
N ASP A 89 0.94 6.36 19.64
CA ASP A 89 1.99 5.34 19.70
C ASP A 89 1.41 4.02 20.24
N ALA A 90 1.92 2.90 19.71
CA ALA A 90 1.71 1.56 20.23
C ALA A 90 3.07 0.97 20.70
N PRO A 91 3.63 1.49 21.81
CA PRO A 91 4.97 1.15 22.27
C PRO A 91 5.09 -0.32 22.74
N GLU A 92 3.97 -0.99 23.03
CA GLU A 92 3.91 -2.42 23.31
C GLU A 92 4.33 -3.30 22.13
N SER A 93 4.40 -2.75 20.91
CA SER A 93 5.00 -3.43 19.76
C SER A 93 6.52 -3.48 19.89
N HIS A 94 7.09 -4.69 19.94
CA HIS A 94 8.55 -4.89 19.86
C HIS A 94 9.20 -4.26 18.61
N LEU A 95 8.40 -3.96 17.59
CA LEU A 95 8.83 -3.37 16.33
C LEU A 95 8.69 -1.85 16.30
N GLY A 96 7.98 -1.21 17.23
CA GLY A 96 7.65 0.21 17.17
C GLY A 96 6.59 0.52 16.11
N ALA A 97 5.43 1.02 16.55
CA ALA A 97 4.30 1.27 15.67
C ALA A 97 3.48 2.49 16.10
N THR A 98 2.77 3.06 15.14
CA THR A 98 1.70 4.05 15.35
C THR A 98 0.38 3.40 14.95
N ILE A 99 -0.63 3.53 15.81
CA ILE A 99 -2.01 3.15 15.51
C ILE A 99 -2.78 4.41 15.13
N ALA A 100 -3.50 4.38 14.02
CA ALA A 100 -4.36 5.47 13.58
C ALA A 100 -5.82 4.98 13.47
N THR A 101 -6.75 5.75 14.02
CA THR A 101 -8.18 5.59 13.78
C THR A 101 -8.57 6.42 12.57
N LEU A 102 -9.40 5.85 11.71
CA LEU A 102 -9.90 6.49 10.51
C LEU A 102 -11.30 7.04 10.77
N ARG A 103 -11.66 8.10 10.05
CA ARG A 103 -13.01 8.66 10.11
C ARG A 103 -14.02 7.66 9.56
N GLU A 104 -15.29 7.81 9.92
CA GLU A 104 -16.38 7.05 9.32
C GLU A 104 -16.49 7.37 7.81
N SER A 105 -16.89 6.36 7.02
CA SER A 105 -17.08 6.44 5.56
C SER A 105 -18.45 6.93 5.16
#